data_AF-A0AAV5BKD9-F1
#
_entry.id   AF-A0AAV5BKD9-F1
#
_cell.length_a   1.000
_cell.length_b   1.000
_cell.length_c   1.000
_cell.angle_alpha   90.00
_cell.angle_beta   90.00
_cell.angle_gamma   90.00
#
_symmetry.space_group_name_H-M   'P 1'
#
loop_
_entity.id
_entity.type
_entity.pdbx_description
1 polymer ?
#
loop_
_entity_poly.entity_id
_entity_poly.type
_entity_poly.pdbx_seq_one_letter_code
_entity_poly.pdbx_strand_id
1 'polypeptide(L)'
;MGTAPRREPLKQRVNRCLLKLADRDTETMAAAELEAIARALDADELPAFVSAVSDARPTDKTPLRRHSLRALALVAASHPRDAVAPLVPRILAAALRRVRDQDSSVRAALVDAARAAAAASASASAARSGPSPTRSCTSRTSARSSPPRSPRLPPSRRPPSPPISPPTSTSSSRASSSSSAAMPSRPSPRSSP
;
A
#
# COMPACT_ATOMS: atom_id res chain seq x y z
N MET A 1 7.43 31.89 24.14
CA MET A 1 6.21 31.06 24.21
C MET A 1 6.32 29.98 23.14
N GLY A 2 6.71 28.76 23.52
CA GLY A 2 6.83 27.66 22.57
C GLY A 2 5.45 27.11 22.27
N THR A 3 4.94 27.32 21.06
CA THR A 3 3.77 26.59 20.59
C THR A 3 4.22 25.16 20.38
N ALA A 4 4.01 24.28 21.36
CA ALA A 4 4.08 22.85 21.09
C ALA A 4 3.17 22.59 19.88
N PRO A 5 3.64 21.92 18.81
CA PRO A 5 2.76 21.62 17.70
C PRO A 5 1.62 20.80 18.28
N ARG A 6 0.42 21.39 18.37
CA ARG A 6 -0.78 20.65 18.75
C ARG A 6 -0.79 19.48 17.78
N ARG A 7 -0.59 18.26 18.29
CA ARG A 7 -0.69 17.06 17.46
C ARG A 7 -2.09 17.09 16.90
N GLU A 8 -2.22 17.50 15.64
CA GLU A 8 -3.47 17.51 14.92
C GLU A 8 -4.06 16.10 15.08
N PRO A 9 -5.32 15.97 15.53
CA PRO A 9 -5.93 14.66 15.75
C PRO A 9 -5.80 13.84 14.47
N LEU A 10 -5.48 12.55 14.64
CA LEU A 10 -5.15 11.64 13.54
C LEU A 10 -6.15 11.72 12.38
N LYS A 11 -7.45 11.78 12.71
CA LYS A 11 -8.53 11.91 11.72
C LYS A 11 -8.39 13.17 10.85
N GLN A 12 -8.04 14.32 11.43
CA GLN A 12 -7.81 15.56 10.67
C GLN A 12 -6.56 15.45 9.79
N ARG A 13 -5.47 14.85 10.29
CA ARG A 13 -4.26 14.59 9.49
C ARG A 13 -4.54 13.68 8.30
N VAL A 14 -5.28 12.58 8.51
CA VAL A 14 -5.69 11.64 7.46
C VAL A 14 -6.60 12.33 6.45
N ASN A 15 -7.63 13.05 6.90
CA ASN A 15 -8.53 13.78 6.01
C ASN A 15 -7.79 14.82 5.15
N ARG A 16 -6.81 15.53 5.72
CA ARG A 16 -5.95 16.44 4.96
C ARG A 16 -5.17 15.71 3.88
N CYS A 17 -4.59 14.54 4.19
CA CYS A 17 -3.87 13.74 3.20
C CYS A 17 -4.83 13.23 2.10
N LEU A 18 -6.03 12.77 2.48
CA LEU A 18 -7.07 12.34 1.54
C LEU A 18 -7.51 13.48 0.60
N LEU A 19 -7.62 14.71 1.09
CA LEU A 19 -7.90 15.87 0.26
C LEU A 19 -6.75 16.15 -0.74
N LYS A 20 -5.50 16.14 -0.26
CA LYS A 20 -4.32 16.33 -1.13
C LYS A 20 -4.18 15.21 -2.19
N LEU A 21 -4.69 14.01 -1.93
CA LEU A 21 -4.72 12.90 -2.92
C LEU A 21 -5.68 13.16 -4.09
N ALA A 22 -6.64 14.08 -3.93
CA ALA A 22 -7.56 14.45 -5.01
C ALA A 22 -6.92 15.40 -6.04
N ASP A 23 -5.78 16.01 -5.70
CA ASP A 23 -5.01 16.90 -6.55
C ASP A 23 -3.84 16.17 -7.20
N ARG A 24 -3.72 16.29 -8.53
CA ARG A 24 -2.69 15.57 -9.31
C ARG A 24 -1.27 15.99 -8.93
N ASP A 25 -1.07 17.27 -8.63
CA ASP A 25 0.24 17.82 -8.31
C ASP A 25 0.74 17.35 -6.93
N THR A 26 -0.19 17.15 -5.99
CA THR A 26 0.12 16.75 -4.61
C THR A 26 -0.10 15.28 -4.33
N GLU A 27 -0.58 14.49 -5.31
CA GLU A 27 -0.95 13.09 -5.15
C GLU A 27 0.20 12.24 -4.59
N THR A 28 1.38 12.33 -5.20
CA THR A 28 2.54 11.49 -4.85
C THR A 28 3.07 11.83 -3.46
N MET A 29 3.16 13.12 -3.15
CA MET A 29 3.63 13.61 -1.86
C MET A 29 2.65 13.25 -0.74
N ALA A 30 1.35 13.39 -0.99
CA ALA A 30 0.29 13.02 -0.05
C ALA A 30 0.21 11.50 0.16
N ALA A 31 0.45 10.69 -0.88
CA ALA A 31 0.53 9.24 -0.74
C ALA A 31 1.70 8.83 0.16
N ALA A 32 2.88 9.41 -0.04
CA ALA A 32 4.04 9.16 0.81
C ALA A 32 3.80 9.61 2.27
N GLU A 33 3.16 10.76 2.49
CA GLU A 33 2.74 11.21 3.84
C GLU A 33 1.75 10.22 4.46
N LEU A 34 0.75 9.76 3.71
CA LEU A 34 -0.26 8.81 4.21
C LEU A 34 0.36 7.47 4.57
N GLU A 35 1.30 6.97 3.77
CA GLU A 35 2.05 5.74 4.06
C GLU A 35 2.99 5.90 5.26
N ALA A 36 3.65 7.05 5.40
CA ALA A 36 4.50 7.34 6.56
C ALA A 36 3.66 7.38 7.85
N ILE A 37 2.47 8.01 7.80
CA ILE A 37 1.50 7.96 8.90
C ILE A 37 1.12 6.52 9.17
N ALA A 38 0.72 5.77 8.13
CA ALA A 38 0.31 4.36 8.22
C ALA A 38 1.37 3.47 8.90
N ARG A 39 2.66 3.70 8.68
CA ARG A 39 3.75 2.92 9.30
C ARG A 39 4.07 3.36 10.74
N ALA A 40 3.78 4.60 11.10
CA ALA A 40 4.13 5.17 12.40
C ALA A 40 3.01 5.07 13.45
N LEU A 41 1.82 4.54 13.12
CA LEU A 41 0.73 4.39 14.08
C LEU A 41 0.98 3.26 15.07
N ASP A 42 0.52 3.45 16.30
CA ASP A 42 0.36 2.38 17.29
C ASP A 42 -0.93 1.57 17.06
N ALA A 43 -0.99 0.38 17.65
CA ALA A 43 -2.12 -0.54 17.56
C ALA A 43 -3.47 0.08 17.99
N ASP A 44 -3.44 1.03 18.94
CA ASP A 44 -4.62 1.73 19.46
C ASP A 44 -5.23 2.72 18.44
N GLU A 45 -4.40 3.30 17.58
CA GLU A 45 -4.82 4.31 16.60
C GLU A 45 -5.25 3.70 15.25
N LEU A 46 -4.94 2.42 15.02
CA LEU A 46 -5.30 1.68 13.80
C LEU A 46 -6.81 1.68 13.50
N PRO A 47 -7.72 1.43 14.47
CA PRO A 47 -9.15 1.45 14.22
C PRO A 47 -9.63 2.83 13.76
N ALA A 48 -9.08 3.90 14.34
CA ALA A 48 -9.42 5.28 13.97
C ALA A 48 -8.93 5.62 12.55
N PHE A 49 -7.70 5.19 12.19
CA PHE A 49 -7.16 5.32 10.84
C PHE A 49 -8.00 4.58 9.81
N VAL A 50 -8.25 3.28 10.03
CA VAL A 50 -9.04 2.44 9.13
C VAL A 50 -10.45 3.00 8.98
N SER A 51 -11.07 3.47 10.06
CA SER A 51 -12.40 4.11 10.01
C SER A 51 -12.38 5.36 9.13
N ALA A 52 -11.41 6.27 9.33
CA ALA A 52 -11.30 7.50 8.55
C ALA A 52 -11.05 7.24 7.05
N VAL A 53 -10.15 6.31 6.72
CA VAL A 53 -9.85 5.93 5.32
C VAL A 53 -11.03 5.18 4.67
N SER A 54 -11.78 4.40 5.44
CA SER A 54 -12.95 3.66 4.93
C SER A 54 -14.17 4.56 4.70
N ASP A 55 -14.33 5.61 5.52
CA ASP A 55 -15.39 6.61 5.42
C ASP A 55 -15.15 7.58 4.25
N ALA A 56 -13.89 7.75 3.84
CA ALA A 56 -13.52 8.47 2.64
C ALA A 56 -14.32 7.95 1.42
N ARG A 57 -15.13 8.82 0.83
CA ARG A 57 -16.09 8.43 -0.20
C ARG A 57 -15.34 7.89 -1.42
N PRO A 58 -15.72 6.72 -1.96
CA PRO A 58 -15.11 6.16 -3.16
C PRO A 58 -15.44 6.96 -4.44
N THR A 59 -16.23 8.03 -4.36
CA THR A 59 -16.65 8.82 -5.52
C THR A 59 -15.59 9.81 -6.00
N ASP A 60 -14.63 10.15 -5.14
CA ASP A 60 -13.57 11.08 -5.44
C ASP A 60 -12.47 10.35 -6.23
N LYS A 61 -12.32 10.70 -7.52
CA LYS A 61 -11.21 10.42 -8.45
C LYS A 61 -10.42 9.10 -8.26
N THR A 62 -10.22 8.34 -9.35
CA THR A 62 -9.41 7.10 -9.40
C THR A 62 -8.13 7.06 -8.52
N PRO A 63 -7.25 8.08 -8.50
CA PRO A 63 -6.04 8.06 -7.65
C PRO A 63 -6.34 7.96 -6.15
N LEU A 64 -7.33 8.68 -5.63
CA LEU A 64 -7.72 8.61 -4.22
C LEU A 64 -8.19 7.19 -3.88
N ARG A 65 -8.97 6.57 -4.78
CA ARG A 65 -9.41 5.18 -4.60
C ARG A 65 -8.25 4.20 -4.51
N ARG A 66 -7.27 4.33 -5.43
CA ARG A 66 -6.08 3.48 -5.49
C ARG A 66 -5.22 3.61 -4.23
N HIS A 67 -4.91 4.84 -3.83
CA HIS A 67 -4.02 5.10 -2.69
C HIS A 67 -4.67 4.77 -1.34
N SER A 68 -5.98 4.97 -1.20
CA SER A 68 -6.71 4.53 0.00
C SER A 68 -6.60 3.01 0.19
N LEU A 69 -6.75 2.22 -0.88
CA LEU A 69 -6.63 0.76 -0.81
C LEU A 69 -5.20 0.33 -0.49
N ARG A 70 -4.20 0.98 -1.09
CA ARG A 70 -2.79 0.74 -0.78
C ARG A 70 -2.45 1.05 0.67
N ALA A 71 -2.97 2.13 1.24
CA ALA A 71 -2.78 2.46 2.64
C ALA A 71 -3.37 1.39 3.57
N LEU A 72 -4.56 0.87 3.26
CA LEU A 72 -5.16 -0.24 4.02
C LEU A 72 -4.34 -1.54 3.90
N ALA A 73 -3.83 -1.86 2.70
CA ALA A 73 -2.95 -3.00 2.48
C ALA A 73 -1.65 -2.87 3.30
N LEU A 74 -1.04 -1.68 3.27
CA LEU A 74 0.19 -1.38 4.00
C LEU A 74 -0.01 -1.51 5.50
N VAL A 75 -1.13 -1.02 6.04
CA VAL A 75 -1.47 -1.18 7.46
C VAL A 75 -1.58 -2.66 7.81
N ALA A 76 -2.29 -3.46 6.99
CA ALA A 76 -2.43 -4.89 7.25
C ALA A 76 -1.10 -5.67 7.16
N ALA A 77 -0.13 -5.19 6.38
CA ALA A 77 1.17 -5.82 6.20
C ALA A 77 2.24 -5.35 7.20
N SER A 78 2.17 -4.10 7.67
CA SER A 78 3.22 -3.48 8.51
C SER A 78 2.99 -3.67 10.00
N HIS A 79 1.74 -3.89 10.43
CA HIS A 79 1.34 -3.94 11.84
C HIS A 79 1.23 -5.37 12.38
N PRO A 80 1.35 -5.55 13.71
CA PRO A 80 1.17 -6.84 14.35
C PRO A 80 -0.24 -7.39 14.09
N ARG A 81 -0.29 -8.69 13.80
CA ARG A 81 -1.51 -9.37 13.34
C ARG A 81 -2.65 -9.29 14.35
N ASP A 82 -2.36 -9.29 15.65
CA ASP A 82 -3.35 -9.22 16.72
C ASP A 82 -4.17 -7.93 16.70
N ALA A 83 -3.54 -6.80 16.35
CA ALA A 83 -4.22 -5.51 16.22
C ALA A 83 -5.02 -5.39 14.92
N VAL A 84 -4.55 -6.03 13.85
CA VAL A 84 -5.18 -5.99 12.53
C VAL A 84 -6.36 -6.96 12.42
N ALA A 85 -6.31 -8.10 13.10
CA ALA A 85 -7.33 -9.16 13.05
C ALA A 85 -8.79 -8.66 13.20
N PRO A 86 -9.15 -7.82 14.19
CA PRO A 86 -10.51 -7.29 14.31
C PRO A 86 -10.88 -6.27 13.22
N LEU A 87 -9.89 -5.67 12.55
CA LEU A 87 -10.08 -4.66 11.51
C LEU A 87 -10.21 -5.26 10.11
N VAL A 88 -9.72 -6.50 9.90
CA VAL A 88 -9.81 -7.25 8.63
C VAL A 88 -11.20 -7.21 7.98
N PRO A 89 -12.31 -7.56 8.65
CA PRO A 89 -13.63 -7.57 8.01
C PRO A 89 -14.04 -6.17 7.53
N ARG A 90 -13.61 -5.12 8.23
CA ARG A 90 -13.90 -3.74 7.87
C ARG A 90 -13.05 -3.26 6.69
N ILE A 91 -11.76 -3.62 6.67
CA ILE A 91 -10.85 -3.40 5.53
C ILE A 91 -11.41 -4.08 4.28
N LEU A 92 -11.83 -5.34 4.41
CA LEU A 92 -12.39 -6.12 3.31
C LEU A 92 -13.72 -5.54 2.83
N ALA A 93 -14.62 -5.13 3.74
CA ALA A 93 -15.86 -4.46 3.36
C ALA A 93 -15.61 -3.15 2.59
N ALA A 94 -14.64 -2.34 3.02
CA ALA A 94 -14.24 -1.11 2.33
C ALA A 94 -13.64 -1.41 0.94
N ALA A 95 -12.84 -2.47 0.81
CA ALA A 95 -12.29 -2.92 -0.46
C ALA A 95 -13.37 -3.46 -1.41
N LEU A 96 -14.25 -4.34 -0.93
CA LEU A 96 -15.32 -4.96 -1.72
C LEU A 96 -16.29 -3.93 -2.30
N ARG A 97 -16.57 -2.85 -1.57
CA ARG A 97 -17.37 -1.71 -2.08
C ARG A 97 -16.76 -1.06 -3.33
N ARG A 98 -15.46 -1.21 -3.56
CA ARG A 98 -14.70 -0.61 -4.67
C ARG A 98 -14.43 -1.61 -5.82
N VAL A 99 -14.96 -2.83 -5.76
CA VAL A 99 -14.83 -3.86 -6.83
C VAL A 99 -15.50 -3.44 -8.14
N ARG A 100 -16.49 -2.55 -8.08
CA ARG A 100 -17.22 -2.07 -9.26
C ARG A 100 -16.46 -1.05 -10.11
N ASP A 101 -15.24 -0.68 -9.71
CA ASP A 101 -14.39 0.21 -10.50
C ASP A 101 -13.91 -0.49 -11.78
N GLN A 102 -14.07 0.20 -12.92
CA GLN A 102 -13.56 -0.26 -14.22
C GLN A 102 -12.03 -0.13 -14.34
N ASP A 103 -11.38 0.52 -13.37
CA ASP A 103 -9.95 0.81 -13.44
C ASP A 103 -9.08 -0.39 -13.01
N SER A 104 -8.23 -0.86 -13.92
CA SER A 104 -7.30 -1.97 -13.66
C SER A 104 -6.34 -1.70 -12.51
N SER A 105 -5.95 -0.44 -12.29
CA SER A 105 -5.02 -0.06 -11.22
C SER A 105 -5.67 -0.20 -9.84
N VAL A 106 -6.96 0.13 -9.75
CA VAL A 106 -7.76 -0.01 -8.53
C VAL A 106 -7.98 -1.49 -8.23
N ARG A 107 -8.27 -2.31 -9.25
CA ARG A 107 -8.38 -3.77 -9.10
C ARG A 107 -7.09 -4.42 -8.59
N ALA A 108 -5.94 -4.00 -9.10
CA ALA A 108 -4.64 -4.50 -8.61
C ALA A 108 -4.41 -4.14 -7.13
N ALA A 109 -4.70 -2.88 -6.74
CA ALA A 109 -4.60 -2.45 -5.35
C ALA A 109 -5.59 -3.18 -4.43
N LEU A 110 -6.76 -3.53 -4.94
CA LEU A 110 -7.75 -4.31 -4.21
C LEU A 110 -7.28 -5.73 -3.93
N VAL A 111 -6.68 -6.40 -4.93
CA VAL A 111 -6.11 -7.75 -4.76
C VAL A 111 -4.97 -7.73 -3.74
N ASP A 112 -4.13 -6.71 -3.77
CA ASP A 112 -3.06 -6.50 -2.78
C ASP A 112 -3.63 -6.36 -1.36
N ALA A 113 -4.62 -5.47 -1.18
CA ALA A 113 -5.31 -5.29 0.10
C ALA A 113 -5.97 -6.58 0.60
N ALA A 114 -6.64 -7.33 -0.27
CA ALA A 114 -7.24 -8.61 0.08
C ALA A 114 -6.19 -9.65 0.49
N ARG A 115 -5.05 -9.69 -0.21
CA ARG A 115 -3.94 -10.59 0.12
C ARG A 115 -3.31 -10.24 1.47
N ALA A 116 -3.08 -8.96 1.74
CA ALA A 116 -2.55 -8.50 3.03
C ALA A 116 -3.52 -8.82 4.18
N ALA A 117 -4.82 -8.58 3.98
CA ALA A 117 -5.86 -8.90 4.95
C ALA A 117 -6.01 -10.42 5.19
N ALA A 118 -5.90 -11.23 4.13
CA ALA A 118 -5.88 -12.69 4.22
C ALA A 118 -4.64 -13.20 4.98
N ALA A 119 -3.47 -12.62 4.73
CA ALA A 119 -2.24 -12.97 5.45
C ALA A 119 -2.34 -12.63 6.96
N ALA A 120 -2.96 -11.50 7.29
CA ALA A 120 -3.19 -11.10 8.68
C ALA A 120 -4.16 -12.05 9.41
N SER A 121 -5.22 -12.51 8.72
CA SER A 121 -6.26 -13.38 9.31
C SER A 121 -5.92 -14.88 9.30
N ALA A 122 -5.16 -15.38 8.33
CA ALA A 122 -4.77 -16.80 8.25
C ALA A 122 -3.94 -17.24 9.46
N SER A 123 -3.13 -16.34 10.03
CA SER A 123 -2.38 -16.61 11.26
C SER A 123 -3.27 -16.76 12.49
N ALA A 124 -4.36 -15.99 12.56
CA ALA A 124 -5.35 -16.10 13.64
C ALA A 124 -6.18 -17.38 13.49
N SER A 125 -6.44 -17.81 12.26
CA SER A 125 -7.11 -19.08 11.98
C SER A 125 -6.24 -20.31 12.25
N ALA A 126 -4.92 -20.23 12.06
CA ALA A 126 -4.01 -21.33 12.39
C ALA A 126 -4.05 -21.70 13.89
N ALA A 127 -4.35 -20.73 14.77
CA ALA A 127 -4.60 -20.97 16.19
C ALA A 127 -6.03 -21.47 16.51
N ARG A 128 -6.98 -21.32 15.57
CA ARG A 128 -8.37 -21.80 15.70
C ARG A 128 -8.60 -23.16 15.03
N SER A 129 -7.66 -23.62 14.20
CA SER A 129 -7.59 -25.01 13.75
C SER A 129 -6.98 -25.83 14.89
N GLY A 130 -7.81 -26.21 15.85
CA GLY A 130 -7.41 -27.17 16.88
C GLY A 130 -6.85 -28.45 16.24
N PRO A 131 -5.83 -29.08 16.84
CA PRO A 131 -5.42 -30.41 16.43
C PRO A 131 -6.62 -31.35 16.63
N SER A 132 -6.90 -32.20 15.65
CA SER A 132 -7.75 -33.37 15.86
C SER A 132 -6.84 -34.53 16.25
N PRO A 133 -6.80 -34.98 17.52
CA PRO A 133 -6.15 -36.23 17.88
C PRO A 133 -7.19 -37.36 17.95
N THR A 134 -6.70 -38.57 17.57
CA THR A 134 -7.31 -39.90 17.76
C THR A 134 -8.45 -40.25 16.77
N ARG A 135 -8.53 -41.42 16.14
CA ARG A 135 -8.04 -42.81 16.34
C ARG A 135 -7.86 -43.44 14.93
N SER A 136 -7.16 -44.52 14.61
CA SER A 136 -6.75 -45.69 15.39
C SER A 136 -5.71 -46.46 14.55
N CYS A 137 -4.84 -47.15 15.25
CA CYS A 137 -3.93 -48.16 14.75
C CYS A 137 -4.72 -49.38 14.22
N THR A 138 -4.34 -49.91 13.06
CA THR A 138 -4.54 -51.34 12.76
C THR A 138 -3.31 -51.83 12.00
N SER A 139 -2.67 -52.80 12.62
CA SER A 139 -1.41 -53.42 12.24
C SER A 139 -1.50 -54.31 10.99
N ARG A 140 -0.47 -54.21 10.15
CA ARG A 140 0.39 -55.31 9.67
C ARG A 140 -0.24 -56.36 8.73
N THR A 141 0.20 -56.38 7.45
CA THR A 141 0.96 -57.52 6.89
C THR A 141 1.58 -57.22 5.51
N SER A 142 2.89 -57.39 5.44
CA SER A 142 3.74 -58.01 4.40
C SER A 142 3.42 -57.87 2.89
N ALA A 143 4.38 -57.31 2.14
CA ALA A 143 5.10 -57.96 1.02
C ALA A 143 6.11 -56.96 0.38
N ARG A 144 7.40 -57.06 0.73
CA ARG A 144 8.48 -57.56 -0.15
C ARG A 144 8.54 -56.88 -1.54
N SER A 145 9.52 -56.00 -1.75
CA SER A 145 10.57 -56.15 -2.79
C SER A 145 11.48 -54.91 -2.90
N SER A 146 12.74 -55.13 -2.54
CA SER A 146 14.05 -54.58 -2.92
C SER A 146 14.25 -53.21 -3.62
N PRO A 147 15.41 -52.53 -3.35
CA PRO A 147 15.82 -51.26 -3.96
C PRO A 147 16.65 -51.46 -5.25
N PRO A 148 16.99 -50.38 -5.99
CA PRO A 148 18.43 -50.08 -6.09
C PRO A 148 18.82 -48.58 -6.21
N ARG A 149 19.97 -48.29 -5.58
CA ARG A 149 21.11 -47.45 -6.01
C ARG A 149 20.87 -46.12 -6.76
N SER A 150 21.33 -45.04 -6.12
CA SER A 150 21.74 -43.78 -6.74
C SER A 150 22.90 -43.95 -7.73
N PRO A 151 23.07 -43.00 -8.67
CA PRO A 151 24.33 -42.26 -8.71
C PRO A 151 24.20 -40.74 -9.04
N ARG A 152 24.86 -39.93 -8.21
CA ARG A 152 25.80 -38.82 -8.49
C ARG A 152 25.75 -38.08 -9.87
N LEU A 153 25.39 -36.77 -9.81
CA LEU A 153 25.96 -35.53 -10.43
C LEU A 153 26.50 -35.55 -11.89
N PRO A 154 26.25 -34.49 -12.71
CA PRO A 154 27.01 -33.22 -12.58
C PRO A 154 26.19 -31.91 -12.82
N PRO A 155 26.76 -30.72 -12.46
CA PRO A 155 26.17 -29.42 -12.74
C PRO A 155 26.53 -28.95 -14.16
N SER A 156 25.54 -28.61 -14.99
CA SER A 156 25.78 -28.10 -16.34
C SER A 156 25.43 -26.62 -16.48
N ARG A 157 26.51 -25.83 -16.53
CA ARG A 157 26.78 -24.71 -17.44
C ARG A 157 25.77 -23.56 -17.53
N ARG A 158 26.17 -22.49 -16.85
CA ARG A 158 25.98 -21.07 -17.16
C ARG A 158 26.27 -20.75 -18.64
N PRO A 159 25.40 -20.04 -19.37
CA PRO A 159 25.79 -19.30 -20.57
C PRO A 159 26.19 -17.84 -20.24
N PRO A 160 27.04 -17.21 -21.09
CA PRO A 160 27.67 -15.91 -20.86
C PRO A 160 26.78 -14.69 -21.19
N SER A 161 27.14 -13.55 -20.60
CA SER A 161 26.55 -12.22 -20.79
C SER A 161 26.69 -11.69 -22.23
N PRO A 162 25.72 -10.93 -22.76
CA PRO A 162 25.93 -10.01 -23.88
C PRO A 162 26.37 -8.61 -23.41
N PRO A 163 26.95 -7.79 -24.32
CA PRO A 163 27.90 -6.73 -24.01
C PRO A 163 27.30 -5.37 -23.62
N ILE A 164 28.21 -4.60 -23.01
CA ILE A 164 28.17 -3.18 -22.65
C ILE A 164 27.80 -2.30 -23.86
N SER A 165 26.87 -1.35 -23.66
CA SER A 165 26.74 -0.16 -24.53
C SER A 165 27.07 1.10 -23.71
N PRO A 166 28.07 1.91 -24.10
CA PRO A 166 28.36 3.23 -23.51
C PRO A 166 27.44 4.33 -24.08
N PRO A 167 27.45 5.56 -23.50
CA PRO A 167 26.36 6.51 -23.59
C PRO A 167 26.39 7.33 -24.89
N THR A 168 25.23 7.52 -25.51
CA THR A 168 25.05 8.57 -26.52
C THR A 168 24.89 9.91 -25.82
N SER A 169 25.99 10.68 -25.79
CA SER A 169 25.96 12.11 -25.64
C SER A 169 25.14 12.72 -26.79
N THR A 170 23.95 13.25 -26.49
CA THR A 170 23.33 14.27 -27.34
C THR A 170 23.46 15.60 -26.63
N SER A 171 24.53 16.29 -27.00
CA SER A 171 24.64 17.73 -26.88
C SER A 171 23.55 18.37 -27.76
N SER A 172 22.68 19.19 -27.18
CA SER A 172 21.98 20.26 -27.87
C SER A 172 21.78 21.39 -26.86
N SER A 173 22.65 22.40 -26.91
CA SER A 173 22.43 23.65 -27.66
C SER A 173 21.49 24.58 -26.90
N ARG A 174 22.04 25.55 -26.15
CA ARG A 174 22.20 26.96 -26.56
C ARG A 174 20.88 27.64 -26.91
N ALA A 175 20.49 28.59 -26.06
CA ALA A 175 19.98 29.95 -26.34
C ALA A 175 19.18 30.40 -25.10
N SER A 176 19.63 31.36 -24.31
CA SER A 176 19.63 32.81 -24.59
C SER A 176 18.24 33.32 -24.96
N SER A 177 17.58 33.96 -23.97
CA SER A 177 16.52 35.00 -24.06
C SER A 177 16.10 35.25 -22.60
N SER A 178 16.46 36.28 -21.83
CA SER A 178 16.59 37.72 -22.08
C SER A 178 15.48 38.27 -22.97
N SER A 179 14.32 38.55 -22.36
CA SER A 179 13.32 39.56 -22.76
C SER A 179 12.30 39.65 -21.63
N SER A 180 12.28 40.73 -20.84
CA SER A 180 11.78 42.08 -21.16
C SER A 180 10.31 42.26 -20.80
N ALA A 181 10.01 43.50 -20.39
CA ALA A 181 8.72 44.07 -20.01
C ALA A 181 8.33 43.80 -18.54
N ALA A 182 8.57 44.70 -17.58
CA ALA A 182 8.18 46.11 -17.52
C ALA A 182 6.69 46.31 -17.83
N MET A 183 5.86 46.51 -16.80
CA MET A 183 5.17 47.79 -16.53
C MET A 183 4.22 47.68 -15.33
N PRO A 184 3.83 48.82 -14.72
CA PRO A 184 3.58 48.96 -13.30
C PRO A 184 2.10 49.12 -12.97
N SER A 185 1.84 49.24 -11.66
CA SER A 185 0.80 50.06 -11.05
C SER A 185 -0.65 49.82 -11.48
N ARG A 186 -1.44 49.26 -10.56
CA ARG A 186 -2.81 49.75 -10.39
C ARG A 186 -3.08 50.13 -8.93
N PRO A 187 -3.62 51.33 -8.69
CA PRO A 187 -3.87 51.87 -7.36
C PRO A 187 -5.21 51.38 -6.81
N SER A 188 -5.28 51.19 -5.48
CA SER A 188 -6.49 51.42 -4.67
C SER A 188 -6.99 52.85 -4.93
N PRO A 189 -8.29 53.24 -4.80
CA PRO A 189 -9.13 52.94 -3.63
C PRO A 189 -10.66 52.88 -3.90
N ARG A 190 -11.44 52.40 -2.93
CA ARG A 190 -12.47 53.21 -2.25
C ARG A 190 -13.28 52.37 -1.29
N SER A 191 -13.18 52.76 -0.02
CA SER A 191 -14.21 52.59 0.98
C SER A 191 -15.55 53.14 0.49
N SER A 192 -16.64 52.48 0.86
CA SER A 192 -17.82 53.14 1.41
C SER A 192 -18.58 52.13 2.29
N PRO A 193 -19.07 52.55 3.47
CA PRO A 193 -19.99 51.77 4.30
C PRO A 193 -21.40 51.73 3.69
#